data_AF-A0A957W9N4-F1
#
_entry.id   AF-A0A957W9N4-F1
#
_cell.length_a   1.000
_cell.length_b   1.000
_cell.length_c   1.000
_cell.angle_alpha   90.00
_cell.angle_beta   90.00
_cell.angle_gamma   90.00
#
_symmetry.space_group_name_H-M   'P 1'
#
loop_
_entity.id
_entity.type
_entity.pdbx_description
1 polymer ?
#
loop_
_entity_poly.entity_id
_entity_poly.type
_entity_poly.pdbx_seq_one_letter_code
_entity_poly.pdbx_strand_id
1 'polypeptide(L)'
;MSRRKDPMDELAGEIGCLVIGLMWAAAVAVFALIFKSTQQSPEQQLLQLQSSGAWRWLIEPYDCPHCGTVNESYKSRCYQCGAKLIDDPQPVKSGWGQVDYRQPGQGSSLSDRGIAFVILAVIVLLFILAAVNGGNF
;
A
#
# COMPACT_ATOMS: atom_id res chain seq x y z
N MET A 1 -39.48 39.71 -34.29
CA MET A 1 -38.12 39.46 -34.80
C MET A 1 -37.59 38.20 -34.14
N SER A 2 -37.55 37.08 -34.86
CA SER A 2 -37.02 35.81 -34.34
C SER A 2 -35.50 35.82 -34.52
N ARG A 3 -34.74 35.88 -33.42
CA ARG A 3 -33.27 35.70 -33.49
C ARG A 3 -33.03 34.28 -33.96
N ARG A 4 -32.44 34.11 -35.15
CA ARG A 4 -31.83 32.84 -35.55
C ARG A 4 -30.70 32.58 -34.57
N LYS A 5 -30.75 31.45 -33.85
CA LYS A 5 -29.62 30.97 -33.05
C LYS A 5 -28.51 30.56 -34.01
N ASP A 6 -27.28 30.94 -33.69
CA ASP A 6 -26.13 30.59 -34.50
C ASP A 6 -25.81 29.11 -34.30
N PRO A 7 -25.59 28.34 -35.37
CA PRO A 7 -25.37 26.89 -35.28
C PRO A 7 -24.12 26.52 -34.46
N MET A 8 -23.24 27.48 -34.18
CA MET A 8 -22.05 27.29 -33.35
C MET A 8 -22.37 27.17 -31.86
N ASP A 9 -23.48 27.75 -31.39
CA ASP A 9 -23.90 27.66 -29.98
C ASP A 9 -24.43 26.26 -29.64
N GLU A 10 -25.01 25.57 -30.62
CA GLU A 10 -25.55 24.22 -30.46
C GLU A 10 -24.43 23.19 -30.37
N LEU A 11 -23.40 23.33 -31.21
CA LEU A 11 -22.21 22.47 -31.20
C LEU A 11 -21.39 22.63 -29.91
N ALA A 12 -21.29 23.86 -29.38
CA ALA A 12 -20.59 24.12 -28.13
C ALA A 12 -21.25 23.39 -26.93
N GLY A 13 -22.57 23.28 -26.92
CA GLY A 13 -23.32 22.54 -25.91
C GLY A 13 -23.06 21.04 -25.93
N GLU A 14 -23.01 20.44 -27.13
CA GLU A 14 -22.76 19.00 -27.28
C GLU A 14 -21.34 18.60 -26.85
N ILE A 15 -20.33 19.39 -27.25
CA ILE A 15 -18.94 19.15 -26.88
C ILE A 15 -18.75 19.32 -25.36
N GLY A 16 -19.42 20.30 -24.74
CA GLY A 16 -19.38 20.53 -23.30
C GLY A 16 -19.83 19.31 -22.49
N CYS A 17 -20.95 18.69 -22.88
CA CYS A 17 -21.46 17.49 -22.22
C CYS A 17 -20.50 16.30 -22.32
N LEU A 18 -19.84 16.10 -23.48
CA LEU A 18 -18.87 15.01 -23.67
C LEU A 18 -17.62 15.18 -22.79
N VAL A 19 -17.08 16.39 -22.71
CA VAL A 19 -15.90 16.68 -21.89
C VAL A 19 -16.21 16.45 -20.42
N ILE A 20 -17.36 16.95 -19.93
CA ILE A 20 -17.80 16.75 -18.54
C ILE A 20 -17.99 15.26 -18.24
N GLY A 21 -18.62 14.51 -19.15
CA GLY A 21 -18.83 13.07 -19.01
C GLY A 21 -17.51 12.28 -18.90
N LEU A 22 -16.54 12.59 -19.77
CA LEU A 22 -15.22 11.95 -19.75
C LEU A 22 -14.44 12.25 -18.46
N MET A 23 -14.54 13.49 -17.95
CA MET A 23 -13.91 13.85 -16.67
C MET A 23 -14.49 13.06 -15.49
N TRP A 24 -15.81 12.91 -15.43
CA TRP A 24 -16.46 12.10 -14.39
C TRP A 24 -16.07 10.63 -14.47
N ALA A 25 -16.06 10.05 -15.66
CA ALA A 25 -15.65 8.66 -15.86
C ALA A 25 -14.21 8.42 -15.42
N ALA A 26 -13.29 9.33 -15.77
CA ALA A 26 -11.89 9.25 -15.35
C ALA A 26 -11.74 9.36 -13.82
N ALA A 27 -12.47 10.28 -13.18
CA ALA A 27 -12.43 10.45 -11.73
C ALA A 27 -12.91 9.19 -10.99
N VAL A 28 -14.00 8.56 -11.45
CA VAL A 28 -14.52 7.31 -10.88
C VAL A 28 -13.51 6.17 -11.06
N ALA A 29 -12.87 6.07 -12.24
CA ALA A 29 -11.86 5.05 -12.49
C ALA A 29 -10.64 5.20 -11.58
N VAL A 30 -10.12 6.42 -11.40
CA VAL A 30 -9.01 6.71 -10.49
C VAL A 30 -9.39 6.39 -9.05
N PHE A 31 -10.59 6.79 -8.60
CA PHE A 31 -11.08 6.48 -7.27
C PHE A 31 -11.17 4.96 -7.03
N ALA A 32 -11.68 4.19 -7.99
CA ALA A 32 -11.75 2.74 -7.90
C ALA A 32 -10.36 2.07 -7.82
N LEU A 33 -9.36 2.58 -8.57
CA LEU A 33 -7.98 2.08 -8.51
C LEU A 33 -7.34 2.36 -7.15
N ILE A 34 -7.51 3.57 -6.60
CA ILE A 34 -7.02 3.93 -5.27
C ILE A 34 -7.71 3.07 -4.21
N PHE A 35 -9.03 2.94 -4.25
CA PHE A 35 -9.77 2.14 -3.28
C PHE A 35 -9.35 0.66 -3.29
N LYS A 36 -9.16 0.08 -4.49
CA LYS A 36 -8.68 -1.30 -4.64
C LYS A 36 -7.30 -1.51 -4.03
N SER A 37 -6.41 -0.53 -4.13
CA SER A 37 -5.07 -0.61 -3.51
C SER A 37 -5.11 -0.63 -1.97
N THR A 38 -6.19 -0.15 -1.36
CA THR A 38 -6.32 -0.12 0.11
C THR A 38 -6.91 -1.39 0.72
N GLN A 39 -7.37 -2.33 -0.11
CA GLN A 39 -8.08 -3.54 0.33
C GLN A 39 -7.17 -4.75 0.60
N GLN A 40 -5.84 -4.58 0.67
CA GLN A 40 -4.96 -5.72 0.97
C GLN A 40 -5.21 -6.16 2.42
N SER A 41 -5.92 -7.29 2.57
CA SER A 41 -6.36 -7.75 3.89
C SER A 41 -5.15 -8.17 4.73
N PRO A 42 -5.19 -7.93 6.05
CA PRO A 42 -4.11 -8.36 6.96
C PRO A 42 -3.89 -9.89 6.92
N GLU A 43 -4.92 -10.66 6.55
CA GLU A 43 -4.82 -12.11 6.39
C GLU A 43 -3.94 -12.51 5.19
N GLN A 44 -3.97 -11.76 4.09
CA GLN A 44 -3.11 -12.01 2.94
C GLN A 44 -1.63 -11.77 3.27
N GLN A 45 -1.34 -10.79 4.12
CA GLN A 45 0.03 -10.54 4.60
C GLN A 45 0.52 -11.68 5.49
N LEU A 46 -0.34 -12.21 6.37
CA LEU A 46 -0.01 -13.36 7.21
C LEU A 46 0.24 -14.63 6.38
N LEU A 47 -0.57 -14.87 5.34
CA LEU A 47 -0.37 -16.00 4.42
C LEU A 47 0.96 -15.91 3.67
N GLN A 48 1.36 -14.71 3.23
CA GLN A 48 2.68 -14.50 2.63
C GLN A 48 3.81 -14.79 3.63
N LEU A 49 3.69 -14.32 4.88
CA LEU A 49 4.67 -14.62 5.92
C LEU A 49 4.76 -16.12 6.23
N GLN A 50 3.62 -16.83 6.23
CA GLN A 50 3.60 -18.27 6.45
C GLN A 50 4.26 -19.05 5.30
N SER A 51 4.07 -18.60 4.05
CA SER A 51 4.71 -19.20 2.86
C SER A 51 6.21 -18.92 2.75
N SER A 52 6.74 -17.91 3.44
CA SER A 52 8.17 -17.54 3.36
C SER A 52 9.10 -18.56 4.04
N GLY A 53 8.58 -19.51 4.81
CA GLY A 53 9.37 -20.53 5.50
C GLY A 53 10.27 -19.98 6.62
N ALA A 54 10.23 -18.68 6.90
CA ALA A 54 11.08 -18.02 7.90
C ALA A 54 10.92 -18.61 9.32
N TRP A 55 9.74 -19.15 9.64
CA TRP A 55 9.44 -19.78 10.92
C TRP A 55 10.11 -21.13 11.12
N ARG A 56 10.54 -21.80 10.04
CA ARG A 56 11.05 -23.18 10.11
C ARG A 56 12.35 -23.29 10.91
N TRP A 57 13.17 -22.24 10.93
CA TRP A 57 14.44 -22.20 11.67
C TRP A 57 14.27 -21.89 13.16
N LEU A 58 13.09 -21.46 13.60
CA LEU A 58 12.88 -21.04 15.00
C LEU A 58 12.39 -22.17 15.90
N ILE A 59 11.93 -23.30 15.35
CA ILE A 59 11.14 -24.28 16.11
C ILE A 59 11.70 -25.71 15.97
N GLU A 60 12.52 -26.01 14.97
CA GLU A 60 12.92 -27.39 14.71
C GLU A 60 14.00 -27.84 15.72
N PRO A 61 13.77 -28.92 16.51
CA PRO A 61 14.77 -29.44 17.44
C PRO A 61 16.04 -29.88 16.70
N TYR A 62 17.20 -29.74 17.35
CA TYR A 62 18.50 -30.04 16.76
C TYR A 62 19.32 -31.00 17.63
N ASP A 63 19.92 -32.01 17.01
CA ASP A 63 20.70 -33.05 17.68
C ASP A 63 22.11 -32.57 18.01
N CYS A 64 22.53 -32.78 19.26
CA CYS A 64 23.88 -32.42 19.68
C CYS A 64 24.93 -33.27 18.95
N PRO A 65 25.92 -32.65 18.26
CA PRO A 65 26.95 -33.40 17.52
C PRO A 65 27.89 -34.18 18.45
N HIS A 66 27.96 -33.83 19.73
CA HIS A 66 28.82 -34.49 20.71
C HIS A 66 28.18 -35.72 21.36
N CYS A 67 26.88 -35.70 21.66
CA CYS A 67 26.23 -36.76 22.43
C CYS A 67 24.91 -37.27 21.83
N GLY A 68 24.46 -36.72 20.70
CA GLY A 68 23.22 -37.12 20.02
C GLY A 68 21.93 -36.69 20.72
N THR A 69 22.00 -35.92 21.81
CA THR A 69 20.79 -35.46 22.50
C THR A 69 20.07 -34.38 21.70
N VAL A 70 18.77 -34.55 21.49
CA VAL A 70 17.89 -33.55 20.87
C VAL A 70 17.76 -32.32 21.79
N ASN A 71 18.13 -31.14 21.32
CA ASN A 71 18.01 -29.88 22.05
C ASN A 71 17.05 -28.92 21.32
N GLU A 72 16.52 -27.93 22.02
CA GLU A 72 15.72 -26.87 21.41
C GLU A 72 16.62 -25.96 20.55
N SER A 73 16.09 -25.50 19.41
CA SER A 73 16.77 -24.66 18.39
C SER A 73 17.46 -23.40 18.94
N TYR A 74 16.98 -22.86 20.07
CA TYR A 74 17.48 -21.63 20.68
C TYR A 74 18.54 -21.84 21.77
N LYS A 75 18.87 -23.09 22.12
CA LYS A 75 19.87 -23.39 23.17
C LYS A 75 21.27 -23.25 22.60
N SER A 76 22.10 -22.41 23.22
CA SER A 76 23.52 -22.30 22.83
C SER A 76 24.39 -23.46 23.35
N ARG A 77 23.88 -24.23 24.33
CA ARG A 77 24.57 -25.37 24.95
C ARG A 77 23.64 -26.56 25.13
N CYS A 78 24.21 -27.76 24.99
CA CYS A 78 23.53 -29.02 25.22
C CYS A 78 23.17 -29.16 26.71
N TYR A 79 21.89 -29.42 27.01
CA TYR A 79 21.47 -29.63 28.41
C TYR A 79 22.03 -30.92 29.02
N GLN A 80 22.43 -31.88 28.20
CA GLN A 80 22.92 -33.18 28.65
C GLN A 80 24.45 -33.21 28.85
N CYS A 81 25.22 -32.84 27.82
CA CYS A 81 26.68 -32.91 27.87
C CYS A 81 27.38 -31.57 28.09
N GLY A 82 26.64 -30.44 28.06
CA GLY A 82 27.21 -29.10 28.21
C GLY A 82 27.97 -28.56 27.00
N ALA A 83 28.11 -29.36 25.92
CA ALA A 83 28.80 -28.93 24.71
C ALA A 83 28.07 -27.77 24.02
N LYS A 84 28.83 -26.91 23.33
CA LYS A 84 28.28 -25.78 22.56
C LYS A 84 27.54 -26.33 21.33
N LEU A 85 26.27 -25.95 21.16
CA LEU A 85 25.41 -26.42 20.06
C LEU A 85 25.50 -25.52 18.84
N ILE A 86 25.57 -24.21 19.08
CA ILE A 86 25.67 -23.20 18.04
C ILE A 86 26.98 -22.48 18.27
N ASP A 87 27.88 -22.54 17.28
CA ASP A 87 28.96 -21.57 17.22
C ASP A 87 28.33 -20.22 17.02
N ASP A 88 28.19 -19.49 18.15
CA ASP A 88 27.71 -18.12 18.29
C ASP A 88 26.85 -17.73 17.10
N PRO A 89 25.51 -17.89 17.15
CA PRO A 89 24.67 -17.74 15.97
C PRO A 89 25.10 -16.46 15.31
N GLN A 90 25.92 -16.58 14.26
CA GLN A 90 26.41 -15.43 13.53
C GLN A 90 25.09 -14.77 13.19
N PRO A 91 24.79 -13.57 13.72
CA PRO A 91 23.48 -12.96 13.52
C PRO A 91 23.34 -13.02 12.03
N VAL A 92 22.45 -13.92 11.55
CA VAL A 92 22.55 -14.49 10.20
C VAL A 92 22.85 -13.30 9.35
N LYS A 93 24.06 -13.19 8.76
CA LYS A 93 24.45 -11.98 8.03
C LYS A 93 23.47 -11.96 6.90
N SER A 94 22.38 -11.27 7.17
CA SER A 94 21.16 -11.69 6.56
C SER A 94 21.28 -11.11 5.19
N GLY A 95 21.27 -11.98 4.19
CA GLY A 95 20.84 -11.57 2.86
C GLY A 95 19.46 -10.90 2.90
N TRP A 96 18.75 -10.92 4.03
CA TRP A 96 17.84 -9.86 4.45
C TRP A 96 18.63 -8.56 4.62
N GLY A 97 18.96 -7.89 3.51
CA GLY A 97 19.21 -6.45 3.54
C GLY A 97 18.11 -5.85 4.40
N GLN A 98 18.51 -5.11 5.44
CA GLN A 98 17.67 -4.57 6.52
C GLN A 98 16.20 -4.68 6.14
N VAL A 99 15.55 -5.76 6.58
CA VAL A 99 14.10 -5.74 6.64
C VAL A 99 13.84 -4.74 7.73
N ASP A 100 13.74 -3.47 7.34
CA ASP A 100 13.24 -2.42 8.19
C ASP A 100 11.92 -2.99 8.69
N TYR A 101 11.88 -3.33 9.98
CA TYR A 101 10.63 -3.53 10.70
C TYR A 101 9.93 -2.16 10.79
N ARG A 102 9.66 -1.56 9.64
CA ARG A 102 8.71 -0.49 9.49
C ARG A 102 7.41 -1.16 9.89
N GLN A 103 7.03 -0.96 11.15
CA GLN A 103 5.76 -1.43 11.67
C GLN A 103 4.70 -1.07 10.63
N PRO A 104 3.92 -2.03 10.10
CA PRO A 104 2.88 -1.79 9.10
C PRO A 104 1.70 -1.02 9.73
N GLY A 105 1.98 0.21 10.16
CA GLY A 105 1.14 1.04 11.03
C GLY A 105 1.83 2.31 11.53
N GLN A 106 3.17 2.41 11.52
CA GLN A 106 3.85 3.68 11.84
C GLN A 106 4.08 4.52 10.58
N GLY A 107 3.03 5.26 10.21
CA GLY A 107 3.19 6.60 9.66
C GLY A 107 3.25 6.73 8.14
N SER A 108 2.24 6.24 7.40
CA SER A 108 1.62 7.22 6.50
C SER A 108 0.76 8.08 7.40
N SER A 109 1.36 9.20 7.84
CA SER A 109 0.62 10.20 8.59
C SER A 109 -0.72 10.41 7.89
N LEU A 110 -1.81 10.50 8.65
CA LEU A 110 -3.10 10.94 8.13
C LEU A 110 -2.99 12.27 7.33
N SER A 111 -1.85 12.97 7.40
CA SER A 111 -1.52 14.13 6.59
C SER A 111 -1.29 13.85 5.10
N ASP A 112 -0.66 12.74 4.67
CA ASP A 112 -0.37 12.56 3.22
C ASP A 112 -1.63 12.25 2.40
N ARG A 113 -2.54 11.44 2.96
CA ARG A 113 -3.85 11.21 2.34
C ARG A 113 -4.77 12.42 2.50
N GLY A 114 -4.70 13.12 3.64
CA GLY A 114 -5.44 14.36 3.87
C GLY A 114 -5.08 15.47 2.88
N ILE A 115 -3.79 15.66 2.58
CA ILE A 115 -3.30 16.66 1.62
C ILE A 115 -3.86 16.37 0.22
N ALA A 116 -3.88 15.11 -0.23
CA ALA A 116 -4.45 14.76 -1.53
C ALA A 116 -5.95 15.11 -1.63
N PHE A 117 -6.74 14.84 -0.58
CA PHE A 117 -8.16 15.22 -0.55
C PHE A 117 -8.36 16.74 -0.51
N VAL A 118 -7.54 17.47 0.24
CA VAL A 118 -7.60 18.94 0.31
C VAL A 118 -7.25 19.56 -1.04
N ILE A 119 -6.17 19.10 -1.69
CA ILE A 119 -5.79 19.57 -3.02
C ILE A 119 -6.91 19.30 -4.03
N LEU A 120 -7.49 18.09 -4.01
CA LEU A 120 -8.58 17.73 -4.91
C LEU A 120 -9.83 18.60 -4.67
N ALA A 121 -10.19 18.84 -3.41
CA ALA A 121 -11.31 19.71 -3.05
C ALA A 121 -11.08 21.16 -3.50
N VAL A 122 -9.85 21.68 -3.37
CA VAL A 122 -9.48 23.03 -3.85
C VAL A 122 -9.57 23.11 -5.37
N ILE A 123 -9.07 22.12 -6.10
CA ILE A 123 -9.17 22.07 -7.57
C ILE A 123 -10.64 22.08 -8.00
N VAL A 124 -11.47 21.22 -7.43
CA VAL A 124 -12.91 21.16 -7.74
C VAL A 124 -13.60 22.50 -7.45
N LEU A 125 -13.30 23.13 -6.31
CA LEU A 125 -13.85 24.44 -5.95
C LEU A 125 -13.45 25.52 -6.97
N LEU A 126 -12.19 25.56 -7.39
CA LEU A 126 -11.71 26.52 -8.40
C LEU A 126 -12.43 26.33 -9.75
N PHE A 127 -12.68 25.09 -10.17
CA PHE A 127 -13.46 24.81 -11.38
C PHE A 127 -14.91 25.31 -11.27
N ILE A 128 -15.55 25.11 -10.12
CA ILE A 128 -16.92 25.63 -9.88
C ILE A 128 -16.93 27.16 -9.95
N LEU A 129 -15.97 27.82 -9.30
CA LEU A 129 -15.86 29.28 -9.33
C LEU A 129 -15.58 29.81 -10.75
N ALA A 130 -14.72 29.12 -11.51
CA ALA A 130 -14.46 29.46 -12.90
C ALA A 130 -15.69 29.27 -13.79
N ALA A 131 -16.51 28.23 -13.58
CA ALA A 131 -17.74 28.01 -14.32
C ALA A 131 -18.81 29.07 -13.98
N VAL A 132 -18.93 29.44 -12.70
CA VAL A 132 -19.88 30.46 -12.23
C VAL A 132 -19.47 31.86 -12.71
N ASN A 133 -18.18 32.19 -12.67
CA ASN A 133 -17.68 33.51 -13.07
C ASN A 133 -17.43 33.62 -14.59
N GLY A 134 -17.08 32.52 -15.25
CA GLY A 134 -16.79 32.43 -16.69
C GLY A 134 -18.02 32.46 -17.59
N GLY A 135 -19.24 32.35 -17.03
CA GLY A 135 -20.49 32.64 -17.74
C GLY A 135 -20.73 34.13 -18.01
N ASN A 136 -19.77 35.01 -17.69
CA ASN A 136 -19.79 36.46 -17.96
C ASN A 136 -18.69 36.91 -18.94
N PHE A 137 -18.30 36.06 -19.91
CA PHE A 137 -17.49 36.47 -21.05
C PHE A 137 -18.24 36.27 -22.36
#